data_AF-A0A3N6F0K1-F1
#
_entry.id   AF-A0A3N6F0K1-F1
#
_cell.length_a   1.000
_cell.length_b   1.000
_cell.length_c   1.000
_cell.angle_alpha   90.00
_cell.angle_beta   90.00
_cell.angle_gamma   90.00
#
_symmetry.space_group_name_H-M   'P 1'
#
loop_
_entity.id
_entity.type
_entity.pdbx_description
1 polymer ?
#
loop_
_entity_poly.entity_id
_entity_poly.type
_entity_poly.pdbx_seq_one_letter_code
_entity_poly.pdbx_strand_id
1 'polypeptide(L)'
;MNRPERVLVPLLLTVVTAGLLTACTGADSGPAASGATPSARPTPTPTPTAASSPTPSPARRSPTASPTPSTAAEITEAVNQWYAYGGETAMVSLIKEAGKAQSGRPSEKEEFDLVILDFGGLQDALSTARLFGSIPDPKTQKTWSAAIERLDEGTREVLDSAPEGRTFQSPAETGQALRGWHTFDQGLKSLKATEARLRRAFGLQPPSDPWEEG
;
A
#
# COMPACT_ATOMS: atom_id res chain seq x y z
N MET A 1 -16.04 -14.23 -2.37
CA MET A 1 -15.36 -14.77 -3.56
C MET A 1 -13.87 -14.55 -3.35
N ASN A 2 -13.10 -15.63 -3.16
CA ASN A 2 -11.66 -15.55 -2.93
C ASN A 2 -10.98 -15.25 -4.28
N ARG A 3 -10.22 -14.16 -4.34
CA ARG A 3 -9.43 -13.77 -5.53
C ARG A 3 -8.23 -14.71 -5.69
N PRO A 4 -7.83 -15.06 -6.92
CA PRO A 4 -6.62 -15.85 -7.16
C PRO A 4 -5.35 -14.98 -7.06
N GLU A 5 -4.32 -15.49 -6.39
CA GLU A 5 -3.03 -14.81 -6.09
C GLU A 5 -1.99 -14.93 -7.22
N ARG A 6 -2.39 -15.48 -8.38
CA ARG A 6 -1.50 -15.87 -9.49
C ARG A 6 -2.04 -15.39 -10.83
N VAL A 7 -1.21 -14.72 -11.62
CA VAL A 7 -1.57 -14.24 -12.98
C VAL A 7 -0.47 -14.60 -13.99
N LEU A 8 -0.86 -15.06 -15.18
CA LEU A 8 0.02 -15.42 -16.29
C LEU A 8 0.07 -14.28 -17.30
N VAL A 9 1.25 -13.75 -17.66
CA VAL A 9 1.31 -12.71 -18.71
C VAL A 9 2.56 -12.68 -19.60
N PRO A 10 2.39 -12.87 -20.93
CA PRO A 10 3.39 -12.44 -21.93
C PRO A 10 3.04 -11.11 -22.63
N LEU A 11 4.08 -10.36 -23.02
CA LEU A 11 4.08 -8.97 -23.52
C LEU A 11 4.44 -8.91 -25.01
N LEU A 12 3.48 -8.53 -25.87
CA LEU A 12 3.74 -8.25 -27.29
C LEU A 12 3.74 -6.75 -27.53
N LEU A 13 4.88 -6.20 -27.97
CA LEU A 13 5.06 -4.77 -28.22
C LEU A 13 5.00 -4.49 -29.73
N THR A 14 3.79 -4.46 -30.30
CA THR A 14 3.60 -4.00 -31.68
C THR A 14 3.73 -2.49 -31.74
N VAL A 15 4.85 -2.01 -32.26
CA VAL A 15 5.07 -0.60 -32.65
C VAL A 15 4.17 -0.30 -33.85
N VAL A 16 3.00 0.31 -33.61
CA VAL A 16 2.17 0.89 -34.67
C VAL A 16 2.34 2.41 -34.62
N THR A 17 3.23 2.92 -35.46
CA THR A 17 3.30 4.33 -35.83
C THR A 17 2.06 4.68 -36.65
N ALA A 18 1.05 5.25 -36.00
CA ALA A 18 -0.07 5.90 -36.67
C ALA A 18 -0.14 7.37 -36.22
N GLY A 19 0.35 8.26 -37.07
CA GLY A 19 -0.01 9.67 -37.01
C GLY A 19 -1.38 9.89 -37.63
N LEU A 20 -2.19 10.77 -37.01
CA LEU A 20 -2.97 11.83 -37.67
C LEU A 20 -3.82 12.59 -36.62
N LEU A 21 -3.60 13.90 -36.58
CA LEU A 21 -4.51 15.04 -36.36
C LEU A 21 -5.93 14.75 -35.82
N THR A 22 -6.43 15.58 -34.88
CA THR A 22 -7.56 16.53 -35.09
C THR A 22 -8.11 17.14 -33.79
N ALA A 23 -8.27 18.46 -33.84
CA ALA A 23 -9.20 19.37 -33.15
C ALA A 23 -9.01 19.82 -31.68
N CYS A 24 -8.95 21.16 -31.59
CA CYS A 24 -9.10 22.02 -30.44
C CYS A 24 -10.58 22.28 -30.06
N THR A 25 -10.72 22.77 -28.82
CA THR A 25 -11.70 23.76 -28.32
C THR A 25 -13.17 23.36 -28.10
N GLY A 26 -13.67 23.74 -26.92
CA GLY A 26 -15.10 23.93 -26.66
C GLY A 26 -15.44 23.91 -25.18
N ALA A 27 -15.14 24.99 -24.46
CA ALA A 27 -15.69 25.27 -23.14
C ALA A 27 -17.17 25.64 -23.27
N ASP A 28 -18.02 25.16 -22.36
CA ASP A 28 -19.20 25.93 -21.97
C ASP A 28 -19.52 25.68 -20.50
N SER A 29 -19.68 26.77 -19.76
CA SER A 29 -20.04 26.80 -18.34
C SER A 29 -21.40 27.47 -18.25
N GLY A 30 -22.33 26.89 -17.49
CA GLY A 30 -23.63 27.48 -17.24
C GLY A 30 -24.31 26.87 -16.02
N PRO A 31 -24.44 27.60 -14.89
CA PRO A 31 -25.14 27.17 -13.70
C PRO A 31 -26.59 27.69 -13.67
N ALA A 32 -27.51 26.96 -13.02
CA ALA A 32 -28.60 27.49 -12.20
C ALA A 32 -29.66 26.41 -11.93
N ALA A 33 -30.07 26.25 -10.67
CA ALA A 33 -31.45 26.48 -10.25
C ALA A 33 -31.63 26.12 -8.77
N SER A 34 -31.75 27.16 -7.95
CA SER A 34 -32.29 27.11 -6.59
C SER A 34 -33.82 26.95 -6.61
N GLY A 35 -34.37 26.28 -5.59
CA GLY A 35 -35.79 26.28 -5.24
C GLY A 35 -36.21 24.90 -4.72
N ALA A 36 -36.92 24.71 -3.61
CA ALA A 36 -37.62 25.64 -2.73
C ALA A 36 -37.87 24.92 -1.38
N THR A 37 -37.86 25.67 -0.28
CA THR A 37 -38.54 25.31 0.99
C THR A 37 -40.01 25.73 0.90
N PRO A 38 -40.95 24.98 1.52
CA PRO A 38 -41.50 25.53 2.76
C PRO A 38 -41.82 24.52 3.88
N SER A 39 -41.68 25.08 5.08
CA SER A 39 -42.08 24.71 6.44
C SER A 39 -43.43 24.00 6.63
N ALA A 40 -43.47 23.04 7.57
CA ALA A 40 -44.67 22.71 8.35
C ALA A 40 -44.32 22.33 9.81
N ARG A 41 -44.68 23.28 10.68
CA ARG A 41 -45.00 23.34 12.13
C ARG A 41 -44.98 22.07 13.02
N PRO A 42 -44.53 22.19 14.29
CA PRO A 42 -44.51 21.11 15.30
C PRO A 42 -45.78 21.02 16.16
N THR A 43 -46.10 19.84 16.69
CA THR A 43 -47.08 19.63 17.79
C THR A 43 -46.72 18.34 18.59
N PRO A 44 -47.23 18.13 19.83
CA PRO A 44 -46.44 18.17 21.06
C PRO A 44 -46.22 16.81 21.77
N THR A 45 -45.26 16.88 22.71
CA THR A 45 -44.81 15.94 23.74
C THR A 45 -45.89 15.24 24.57
N PRO A 46 -45.69 13.96 24.91
CA PRO A 46 -46.03 13.44 26.24
C PRO A 46 -44.79 13.23 27.15
N THR A 47 -45.01 13.61 28.40
CA THR A 47 -44.14 13.69 29.60
C THR A 47 -43.63 12.31 30.09
N PRO A 48 -42.48 12.23 30.80
CA PRO A 48 -41.65 11.02 30.89
C PRO A 48 -42.14 9.97 31.88
N THR A 49 -41.94 8.70 31.53
CA THR A 49 -41.93 7.60 32.50
C THR A 49 -40.55 7.52 33.14
N ALA A 50 -40.50 7.67 34.45
CA ALA A 50 -39.30 7.46 35.25
C ALA A 50 -38.84 5.99 35.09
N ALA A 51 -37.68 5.79 34.46
CA ALA A 51 -36.97 4.54 34.47
C ALA A 51 -35.66 4.74 35.24
N SER A 52 -35.44 3.84 36.18
CA SER A 52 -34.47 3.84 37.26
C SER A 52 -33.06 4.24 36.86
N SER A 53 -32.42 4.99 37.75
CA SER A 53 -30.99 5.28 37.77
C SER A 53 -30.17 3.99 37.54
N PRO A 54 -29.38 3.88 36.46
CA PRO A 54 -28.32 2.90 36.41
C PRO A 54 -27.20 3.38 37.34
N THR A 55 -26.85 2.52 38.30
CA THR A 55 -25.65 2.57 39.12
C THR A 55 -24.46 3.13 38.33
N PRO A 56 -23.65 4.06 38.86
CA PRO A 56 -22.46 4.54 38.16
C PRO A 56 -21.54 3.37 37.87
N SER A 57 -21.52 2.93 36.61
CA SER A 57 -20.51 2.02 36.11
C SER A 57 -19.15 2.72 36.30
N PRO A 58 -18.14 2.06 36.89
CA PRO A 58 -16.83 2.67 37.01
C PRO A 58 -16.36 3.07 35.62
N ALA A 59 -16.10 4.37 35.45
CA ALA A 59 -15.57 4.92 34.22
C ALA A 59 -14.34 4.09 33.85
N ARG A 60 -14.48 3.28 32.79
CA ARG A 60 -13.37 2.58 32.17
C ARG A 60 -12.40 3.68 31.77
N ARG A 61 -11.27 3.78 32.48
CA ARG A 61 -10.19 4.70 32.10
C ARG A 61 -9.87 4.37 30.65
N SER A 62 -10.20 5.28 29.74
CA SER A 62 -9.72 5.19 28.37
C SER A 62 -8.19 5.07 28.48
N PRO A 63 -7.54 4.09 27.83
CA PRO A 63 -6.10 3.99 27.91
C PRO A 63 -5.54 5.32 27.42
N THR A 64 -4.89 6.06 28.33
CA THR A 64 -4.12 7.24 27.95
C THR A 64 -3.17 6.79 26.85
N ALA A 65 -3.29 7.38 25.67
CA ALA A 65 -2.37 7.11 24.57
C ALA A 65 -0.95 7.26 25.11
N SER A 66 -0.13 6.22 24.94
CA SER A 66 1.28 6.28 25.32
C SER A 66 1.88 7.55 24.68
N PRO A 67 2.64 8.37 25.42
CA PRO A 67 3.21 9.58 24.86
C PRO A 67 4.05 9.23 23.62
N THR A 68 3.85 9.97 22.53
CA THR A 68 4.72 9.87 21.36
C THR A 68 6.14 10.24 21.79
N PRO A 69 7.15 9.39 21.54
CA PRO A 69 8.53 9.68 21.88
C PRO A 69 8.96 10.98 21.21
N SER A 70 9.58 11.86 21.98
CA SER A 70 9.86 13.25 21.57
C SER A 70 11.34 13.60 21.62
N THR A 71 12.12 12.90 22.45
CA THR A 71 13.58 13.04 22.50
C THR A 71 14.27 12.01 21.61
N ALA A 72 15.51 12.30 21.18
CA ALA A 72 16.30 11.35 20.39
C ALA A 72 16.52 10.02 21.12
N ALA A 73 16.70 10.05 22.44
CA ALA A 73 16.87 8.83 23.25
C ALA A 73 15.58 8.01 23.31
N GLU A 74 14.43 8.67 23.52
CA GLU A 74 13.12 8.01 23.51
C GLU A 74 12.80 7.39 22.14
N ILE A 75 13.10 8.10 21.04
CA ILE A 75 12.90 7.59 19.69
C ILE A 75 13.79 6.38 19.44
N THR A 76 15.07 6.42 19.83
CA THR A 76 15.99 5.28 19.69
C THR A 76 15.48 4.06 20.45
N GLU A 77 15.05 4.23 21.70
CA GLU A 77 14.50 3.13 22.49
C GLU A 77 13.23 2.57 21.86
N ALA A 78 12.30 3.43 21.44
CA ALA A 78 11.07 3.00 20.80
C ALA A 78 11.33 2.26 19.46
N VAL A 79 12.31 2.70 18.66
CA VAL A 79 12.70 2.02 17.43
C VAL A 79 13.35 0.67 17.73
N ASN A 80 14.20 0.57 18.75
CA ASN A 80 14.79 -0.71 19.18
C ASN A 80 13.71 -1.71 19.64
N GLN A 81 12.74 -1.25 20.43
CA GLN A 81 11.62 -2.06 20.86
C GLN A 81 10.75 -2.52 19.69
N TRP A 82 10.43 -1.61 18.77
CA TRP A 82 9.69 -1.95 17.54
C TRP A 82 10.41 -3.04 16.73
N TYR A 83 11.72 -2.88 16.56
CA TYR A 83 12.54 -3.82 15.79
C TYR A 83 12.54 -5.21 16.44
N ALA A 84 12.82 -5.27 17.75
CA ALA A 84 12.88 -6.50 18.53
C ALA A 84 11.53 -7.21 18.68
N TYR A 85 10.41 -6.47 18.70
CA TYR A 85 9.07 -7.04 18.87
C TYR A 85 8.47 -7.59 17.56
N GLY A 86 9.21 -7.58 16.45
CA GLY A 86 8.80 -8.18 15.17
C GLY A 86 8.94 -7.25 13.97
N GLY A 87 9.33 -5.99 14.17
CA GLY A 87 9.66 -5.08 13.07
C GLY A 87 10.78 -5.61 12.17
N GLU A 88 11.77 -6.30 12.75
CA GLU A 88 12.80 -7.01 11.99
C GLU A 88 12.19 -8.05 11.05
N THR A 89 11.39 -8.97 11.59
CA THR A 89 10.75 -10.04 10.82
C THR A 89 9.87 -9.46 9.72
N ALA A 90 9.06 -8.45 10.03
CA ALA A 90 8.20 -7.79 9.06
C ALA A 90 9.00 -7.18 7.89
N MET A 91 10.12 -6.51 8.20
CA MET A 91 10.99 -5.92 7.18
C MET A 91 11.69 -7.00 6.35
N VAL A 92 12.28 -8.02 6.97
CA VAL A 92 13.01 -9.10 6.28
C VAL A 92 12.06 -9.91 5.39
N SER A 93 10.87 -10.28 5.88
CA SER A 93 9.87 -10.97 5.07
C SER A 93 9.44 -10.13 3.87
N LEU A 94 9.22 -8.83 4.05
CA LEU A 94 8.87 -7.94 2.95
C LEU A 94 10.00 -7.83 1.91
N ILE A 95 11.26 -7.74 2.34
CA ILE A 95 12.42 -7.71 1.43
C ILE A 95 12.48 -8.99 0.60
N LYS A 96 12.41 -10.15 1.25
CA LYS A 96 12.52 -11.46 0.59
C LYS A 96 11.41 -11.68 -0.42
N GLU A 97 10.16 -11.46 -0.03
CA GLU A 97 9.02 -11.68 -0.92
C GLU A 97 8.96 -10.64 -2.06
N ALA A 98 9.38 -9.39 -1.80
CA ALA A 98 9.50 -8.40 -2.87
C ALA A 98 10.64 -8.73 -3.84
N GLY A 99 11.75 -9.29 -3.35
CA GLY A 99 12.85 -9.80 -4.16
C GLY A 99 12.42 -10.93 -5.09
N LYS A 100 11.71 -11.94 -4.55
CA LYS A 100 11.12 -13.05 -5.33
C LYS A 100 10.15 -12.56 -6.40
N ALA A 101 9.28 -11.61 -6.06
CA ALA A 101 8.36 -11.03 -7.02
C ALA A 101 9.09 -10.25 -8.13
N GLN A 102 10.20 -9.57 -7.78
CA GLN A 102 11.03 -8.88 -8.76
C GLN A 102 11.79 -9.85 -9.67
N SER A 103 12.35 -10.94 -9.14
CA SER A 103 13.09 -11.94 -9.93
C SER A 103 12.17 -12.78 -10.81
N GLY A 104 10.90 -12.95 -10.43
CA GLY A 104 9.85 -13.56 -11.25
C GLY A 104 9.31 -12.65 -12.36
N ARG A 105 9.78 -11.40 -12.49
CA ARG A 105 9.36 -10.50 -13.58
C ARG A 105 9.87 -11.05 -14.93
N PRO A 106 9.00 -11.17 -15.95
CA PRO A 106 9.42 -11.56 -17.30
C PRO A 106 10.55 -10.65 -17.79
N SER A 107 11.67 -11.25 -18.16
CA SER A 107 12.77 -10.51 -18.78
C SER A 107 12.46 -10.22 -20.25
N GLU A 108 12.93 -9.09 -20.78
CA GLU A 108 12.76 -8.73 -22.20
C GLU A 108 13.35 -9.78 -23.18
N LYS A 109 14.15 -10.73 -22.67
CA LYS A 109 14.84 -11.76 -23.44
C LYS A 109 14.06 -13.07 -23.55
N GLU A 110 13.03 -13.28 -22.72
CA GLU A 110 12.20 -14.49 -22.69
C GLU A 110 10.83 -14.17 -23.30
N GLU A 111 10.85 -13.72 -24.55
CA GLU A 111 9.73 -13.10 -25.29
C GLU A 111 8.50 -14.03 -25.50
N PHE A 112 8.52 -15.25 -24.98
CA PHE A 112 7.44 -16.24 -25.17
C PHE A 112 7.11 -17.08 -23.94
N ASP A 113 7.75 -16.89 -22.79
CA ASP A 113 7.43 -17.69 -21.62
C ASP A 113 6.21 -17.15 -20.87
N LEU A 114 5.25 -18.06 -20.66
CA LEU A 114 4.09 -17.83 -19.82
C LEU A 114 4.58 -17.81 -18.35
N VAL A 115 5.08 -16.67 -17.88
CA VAL A 115 5.53 -16.54 -16.49
C VAL A 115 4.32 -16.32 -15.59
N ILE A 116 4.18 -17.20 -14.59
CA ILE A 116 3.21 -17.00 -13.50
C ILE A 116 3.81 -15.99 -12.54
N LEU A 117 3.22 -14.80 -12.51
CA LEU A 117 3.45 -13.82 -11.46
C LEU A 117 2.71 -14.29 -10.21
N ASP A 118 3.46 -14.77 -9.23
CA ASP A 118 2.96 -15.11 -7.90
C ASP A 118 3.27 -13.97 -6.93
N PHE A 119 2.23 -13.28 -6.49
CA PHE A 119 2.33 -12.21 -5.49
C PHE A 119 1.74 -12.62 -4.14
N GLY A 120 1.35 -13.88 -3.93
CA GLY A 120 0.71 -14.34 -2.69
C GLY A 120 1.61 -14.10 -1.47
N GLY A 121 2.85 -14.58 -1.53
CA GLY A 121 3.83 -14.37 -0.46
C GLY A 121 4.11 -12.89 -0.17
N LEU A 122 4.16 -12.05 -1.22
CA LEU A 122 4.31 -10.61 -1.05
C LEU A 122 3.10 -9.96 -0.38
N GLN A 123 1.88 -10.36 -0.73
CA GLN A 123 0.66 -9.82 -0.12
C GLN A 123 0.57 -10.17 1.37
N ASP A 124 1.00 -11.37 1.76
CA ASP A 124 1.12 -11.77 3.16
C ASP A 124 2.17 -10.95 3.90
N ALA A 125 3.33 -10.73 3.27
CA ALA A 125 4.41 -9.92 3.83
C ALA A 125 3.99 -8.44 3.98
N LEU A 126 3.28 -7.88 3.00
CA LEU A 126 2.71 -6.52 3.05
C LEU A 126 1.67 -6.40 4.17
N SER A 127 0.82 -7.41 4.34
CA SER A 127 -0.16 -7.46 5.44
C SER A 127 0.54 -7.48 6.80
N THR A 128 1.59 -8.29 6.94
CA THR A 128 2.44 -8.33 8.14
C THR A 128 3.13 -6.98 8.38
N ALA A 129 3.73 -6.38 7.36
CA ALA A 129 4.37 -5.08 7.44
C ALA A 129 3.42 -3.97 7.92
N ARG A 130 2.16 -4.00 7.50
CA ARG A 130 1.12 -3.08 7.98
C ARG A 130 0.73 -3.32 9.44
N LEU A 131 0.71 -4.57 9.91
CA LEU A 131 0.44 -4.90 11.31
C LEU A 131 1.51 -4.33 12.25
N PHE A 132 2.78 -4.40 11.84
CA PHE A 132 3.88 -3.79 12.57
C PHE A 132 3.95 -2.27 12.38
N GLY A 133 3.07 -1.70 11.56
CA GLY A 133 2.63 -0.32 11.66
C GLY A 133 3.75 0.72 11.54
N SER A 134 3.68 1.73 12.43
CA SER A 134 4.54 2.90 12.38
C SER A 134 5.85 2.71 13.13
N ILE A 135 6.95 2.91 12.42
CA ILE A 135 8.28 3.04 12.99
C ILE A 135 8.34 4.36 13.78
N PRO A 136 8.75 4.36 15.06
CA PRO A 136 8.72 5.56 15.90
C PRO A 136 9.62 6.73 15.44
N ASP A 137 10.58 6.50 14.53
CA ASP A 137 11.34 7.57 13.87
C ASP A 137 10.60 8.10 12.63
N PRO A 138 10.22 9.40 12.57
CA PRO A 138 9.42 9.94 11.48
C PRO A 138 10.06 9.82 10.09
N LYS A 139 11.38 9.93 10.01
CA LYS A 139 12.11 9.85 8.74
C LYS A 139 12.16 8.41 8.22
N THR A 140 12.36 7.43 9.10
CA THR A 140 12.31 6.00 8.78
C THR A 140 10.87 5.61 8.44
N GLN A 141 9.89 6.12 9.19
CA GLN A 141 8.48 5.85 8.92
C GLN A 141 8.05 6.31 7.53
N LYS A 142 8.51 7.49 7.10
CA LYS A 142 8.20 8.02 5.78
C LYS A 142 8.66 7.08 4.65
N THR A 143 9.85 6.50 4.76
CA THR A 143 10.33 5.55 3.74
C THR A 143 9.65 4.20 3.87
N TRP A 144 9.33 3.77 5.09
CA TRP A 144 8.62 2.51 5.35
C TRP A 144 7.20 2.51 4.79
N SER A 145 6.41 3.55 5.08
CA SER A 145 5.05 3.67 4.54
C SER A 145 5.07 3.78 3.02
N ALA A 146 5.99 4.57 2.46
CA ALA A 146 6.16 4.69 1.01
C ALA A 146 6.58 3.37 0.36
N ALA A 147 7.34 2.52 1.05
CA ALA A 147 7.69 1.19 0.55
C ALA A 147 6.43 0.30 0.46
N ILE A 148 5.68 0.19 1.55
CA ILE A 148 4.45 -0.62 1.63
C ILE A 148 3.43 -0.15 0.58
N GLU A 149 3.16 1.15 0.52
CA GLU A 149 2.17 1.72 -0.39
C GLU A 149 2.52 1.44 -1.86
N ARG A 150 3.77 1.68 -2.25
CA ARG A 150 4.21 1.52 -3.65
C ARG A 150 4.37 0.06 -4.07
N LEU A 151 4.81 -0.82 -3.18
CA LEU A 151 4.85 -2.24 -3.46
C LEU A 151 3.42 -2.77 -3.70
N ASP A 152 2.48 -2.39 -2.83
CA ASP A 152 1.08 -2.78 -2.92
C ASP A 152 0.39 -2.20 -4.17
N GLU A 153 0.56 -0.92 -4.44
CA GLU A 153 0.02 -0.24 -5.63
C GLU A 153 0.62 -0.82 -6.92
N GLY A 154 1.95 -1.01 -6.96
CA GLY A 154 2.64 -1.60 -8.10
C GLY A 154 2.16 -3.01 -8.39
N THR A 155 2.03 -3.85 -7.36
CA THR A 155 1.48 -5.20 -7.49
C THR A 155 0.04 -5.19 -8.00
N ARG A 156 -0.83 -4.31 -7.49
CA ARG A 156 -2.21 -4.21 -7.99
C ARG A 156 -2.26 -3.77 -9.45
N GLU A 157 -1.51 -2.74 -9.82
CA GLU A 157 -1.47 -2.25 -11.20
C GLU A 157 -0.98 -3.34 -12.17
N VAL A 158 0.01 -4.16 -11.78
CA VAL A 158 0.47 -5.33 -12.55
C VAL A 158 -0.63 -6.40 -12.64
N LEU A 159 -1.27 -6.77 -11.54
CA LEU A 159 -2.32 -7.78 -11.55
C LEU A 159 -3.55 -7.35 -12.36
N ASP A 160 -3.94 -6.08 -12.26
CA ASP A 160 -5.09 -5.51 -12.95
C ASP A 160 -4.82 -5.29 -14.45
N SER A 161 -3.56 -5.30 -14.88
CA SER A 161 -3.17 -5.10 -16.28
C SER A 161 -3.48 -6.29 -17.19
N ALA A 162 -3.74 -7.48 -16.63
CA ALA A 162 -4.15 -8.65 -17.40
C ALA A 162 -5.22 -9.43 -16.61
N PRO A 163 -6.52 -9.19 -16.86
CA PRO A 163 -7.57 -9.94 -16.19
C PRO A 163 -7.50 -11.42 -16.61
N GLU A 164 -7.12 -12.24 -15.63
CA GLU A 164 -7.15 -13.70 -15.54
C GLU A 164 -6.49 -14.53 -16.67
N GLY A 165 -5.33 -15.12 -16.34
CA GLY A 165 -4.78 -16.30 -17.02
C GLY A 165 -4.41 -16.13 -18.49
N ARG A 166 -4.40 -14.88 -18.99
CA ARG A 166 -4.25 -14.56 -20.40
C ARG A 166 -3.13 -13.56 -20.62
N THR A 167 -2.57 -13.65 -21.82
CA THR A 167 -1.55 -12.75 -22.33
C THR A 167 -2.02 -11.31 -22.38
N PHE A 168 -1.09 -10.35 -22.32
CA PHE A 168 -1.41 -8.97 -22.66
C PHE A 168 -1.94 -8.94 -24.09
N GLN A 169 -3.15 -8.43 -24.29
CA GLN A 169 -3.85 -8.41 -25.57
C GLN A 169 -3.84 -7.01 -26.20
N SER A 170 -3.35 -6.00 -25.49
CA SER A 170 -3.28 -4.63 -25.98
C SER A 170 -2.05 -3.85 -25.49
N PRO A 171 -1.61 -2.82 -26.23
CA PRO A 171 -0.58 -1.89 -25.77
C PRO A 171 -0.95 -1.17 -24.46
N ALA A 172 -2.25 -0.99 -24.19
CA ALA A 172 -2.72 -0.35 -22.95
C ALA A 172 -2.45 -1.23 -21.72
N GLU A 173 -2.74 -2.53 -21.84
CA GLU A 173 -2.46 -3.54 -20.81
C GLU A 173 -0.95 -3.67 -20.55
N THR A 174 -0.15 -3.78 -21.61
CA THR A 174 1.33 -3.73 -21.54
C THR A 174 1.83 -2.46 -20.84
N GLY A 175 1.29 -1.29 -21.21
CA GLY A 175 1.66 -0.02 -20.60
C GLY A 175 1.28 0.07 -19.13
N GLN A 176 0.17 -0.55 -18.73
CA GLN A 176 -0.27 -0.63 -17.35
C GLN A 176 0.68 -1.50 -16.53
N ALA A 177 1.03 -2.69 -17.02
CA ALA A 177 2.00 -3.56 -16.36
C ALA A 177 3.35 -2.86 -16.13
N LEU A 178 3.85 -2.14 -17.14
CA LEU A 178 5.10 -1.40 -17.03
C LEU A 178 5.04 -0.28 -15.98
N ARG A 179 3.92 0.43 -15.88
CA ARG A 179 3.71 1.42 -14.80
C ARG A 179 3.68 0.75 -13.44
N GLY A 180 2.97 -0.38 -13.31
CA GLY A 180 2.91 -1.14 -12.06
C GLY A 180 4.29 -1.58 -11.59
N TRP A 181 5.09 -2.16 -12.49
CA TRP A 181 6.48 -2.50 -12.21
C TRP A 181 7.36 -1.30 -11.87
N HIS A 182 7.17 -0.16 -12.53
CA HIS A 182 7.89 1.07 -12.18
C HIS A 182 7.57 1.52 -10.74
N THR A 183 6.29 1.51 -10.36
CA THR A 183 5.86 1.84 -8.99
C THR A 183 6.42 0.83 -7.98
N PHE A 184 6.40 -0.46 -8.32
CA PHE A 184 7.00 -1.53 -7.52
C PHE A 184 8.49 -1.28 -7.26
N ASP A 185 9.26 -0.94 -8.30
CA ASP A 185 10.69 -0.63 -8.20
C ASP A 185 10.95 0.62 -7.33
N GLN A 186 10.03 1.60 -7.34
CA GLN A 186 10.09 2.72 -6.40
C GLN A 186 9.81 2.29 -4.95
N GLY A 187 8.93 1.31 -4.75
CA GLY A 187 8.69 0.66 -3.46
C GLY A 187 9.94 -0.02 -2.92
N LEU A 188 10.63 -0.81 -3.74
CA LEU A 188 11.91 -1.44 -3.38
C LEU A 188 12.99 -0.42 -3.01
N LYS A 189 13.09 0.70 -3.73
CA LYS A 189 14.01 1.79 -3.39
C LYS A 189 13.70 2.39 -2.01
N SER A 190 12.42 2.61 -1.71
CA SER A 190 11.97 3.06 -0.38
C SER A 190 12.28 2.04 0.71
N LEU A 191 12.15 0.74 0.42
CA LEU A 191 12.45 -0.34 1.36
C LEU A 191 13.96 -0.37 1.70
N LYS A 192 14.83 -0.31 0.68
CA LYS A 192 16.29 -0.16 0.85
C LYS A 192 16.66 1.08 1.65
N ALA A 193 15.97 2.21 1.42
CA ALA A 193 16.20 3.43 2.18
C ALA A 193 15.82 3.29 3.66
N THR A 194 14.76 2.54 3.96
CA THR A 194 14.29 2.24 5.33
C THR A 194 15.33 1.43 6.08
N GLU A 195 15.75 0.29 5.51
CA GLU A 195 16.78 -0.56 6.11
C GLU A 195 18.11 0.19 6.28
N ALA A 196 18.55 0.93 5.26
CA ALA A 196 19.77 1.71 5.34
C ALA A 196 19.72 2.80 6.42
N ARG A 197 18.53 3.29 6.78
CA ARG A 197 18.35 4.23 7.89
C ARG A 197 18.35 3.52 9.23
N LEU A 198 17.67 2.38 9.36
CA LEU A 198 17.71 1.54 10.57
C LEU A 198 19.15 1.17 10.94
N ARG A 199 19.93 0.73 9.95
CA ARG A 199 21.35 0.40 10.14
C ARG A 199 22.19 1.60 10.55
N ARG A 200 22.09 2.73 9.81
CA ARG A 200 22.98 3.88 10.03
C ARG A 200 22.63 4.72 11.26
N ALA A 201 21.35 4.89 11.57
CA ALA A 201 20.90 5.77 12.65
C ALA A 201 20.70 5.04 13.97
N PHE A 202 20.41 3.73 13.94
CA PHE A 202 20.07 2.95 15.13
C PHE A 202 20.98 1.72 15.34
N GLY A 203 21.87 1.41 14.40
CA GLY A 203 22.72 0.22 14.48
C GLY A 203 21.96 -1.09 14.29
N LEU A 204 20.73 -1.03 13.77
CA LEU A 204 19.84 -2.17 13.62
C LEU A 204 20.02 -2.79 12.23
N GLN A 205 20.43 -4.05 12.19
CA GLN A 205 20.56 -4.82 10.95
C GLN A 205 20.20 -6.29 11.20
N PRO A 206 19.62 -6.98 10.20
CA PRO A 206 19.35 -8.40 10.32
C PRO A 206 20.66 -9.22 10.43
N PRO A 207 20.61 -10.46 10.96
CA PRO A 207 21.78 -11.34 11.07
C PRO A 207 22.43 -11.72 9.73
N SER A 208 21.64 -11.79 8.67
CA SER A 208 22.10 -12.02 7.29
C SER A 208 21.59 -10.91 6.37
N ASP A 209 22.27 -10.68 5.25
CA ASP A 209 21.82 -9.71 4.25
C ASP A 209 20.52 -10.20 3.58
N PRO A 210 19.37 -9.55 3.82
CA PRO A 210 18.11 -10.01 3.27
C PRO A 210 18.00 -9.81 1.75
N TRP A 211 18.94 -9.09 1.12
CA TRP A 211 18.96 -8.84 -0.32
C TRP A 211 19.75 -9.87 -1.13
N GLU A 212 20.57 -10.69 -0.48
CA GLU A 212 21.41 -11.70 -1.14
C GLU A 212 20.70 -13.07 -1.30
N GLU A 213 19.53 -13.24 -0.69
CA GLU A 213 18.77 -14.51 -0.68
C GLU A 213 17.54 -14.52 -1.61
N GLY A 214 17.44 -13.58 -2.56
CA GLY A 214 16.28 -13.36 -3.43
C GLY A 214 16.44 -13.81 -4.88
#